data_AF-A0A976DPJ3-F1
#
_entry.id   AF-A0A976DPJ3-F1
#
_cell.length_a   1.000
_cell.length_b   1.000
_cell.length_c   1.000
_cell.angle_alpha   90.00
_cell.angle_beta   90.00
_cell.angle_gamma   90.00
#
_symmetry.space_group_name_H-M   'P 1'
#
loop_
_entity.id
_entity.type
_entity.pdbx_description
1 polymer ?
#
loop_
_entity_poly.entity_id
_entity_poly.type
_entity_poly.pdbx_seq_one_letter_code
_entity_poly.pdbx_strand_id
1 'polypeptide(L)'
;MKLVETAIANARLTLSVLIFLMVAGAISYINIPKEAEPDIQIPILYVSLHYDGISPEDSERLLLRPMETALKSITGIKKMTSTAYQGGGNVVIEFQAGADLGTALEDVRNKVAQARPELPDGADEPTVNEVNLSEFPILVITLSGDVPERVLAQAGRELRDRLEDLPPVLRADLQGVRDDLVEVVIDPGKLASYGLRPDILIAGFAAGNQLVAAGALEGAMGRYAIKLPSLLETAEDVANLPVISTPTATVRV
;
A
#
# COMPACT_ATOMS: atom_id res chain seq x y z
N MET A 1 0.99 -52.90 -40.04
CA MET A 1 -0.28 -53.52 -39.60
C MET A 1 -0.15 -54.45 -38.38
N LYS A 2 1.05 -54.70 -37.83
CA LYS A 2 1.25 -55.63 -36.70
C LYS A 2 0.61 -55.19 -35.36
N LEU A 3 0.38 -53.89 -35.14
CA LEU A 3 -0.16 -53.40 -33.85
C LEU A 3 -1.61 -53.87 -33.62
N VAL A 4 -2.44 -53.81 -34.67
CA VAL A 4 -3.85 -54.21 -34.62
C VAL A 4 -3.98 -55.72 -34.50
N GLU A 5 -3.19 -56.49 -35.27
CA GLU A 5 -3.14 -57.95 -35.14
C GLU A 5 -2.71 -58.39 -33.73
N THR A 6 -1.70 -57.75 -33.16
CA THR A 6 -1.21 -58.08 -31.80
C THR A 6 -2.24 -57.72 -30.72
N ALA A 7 -2.98 -56.62 -30.90
CA ALA A 7 -4.04 -56.22 -29.97
C ALA A 7 -5.26 -57.16 -30.02
N ILE A 8 -5.58 -57.70 -31.20
CA ILE A 8 -6.65 -58.70 -31.40
C ILE A 8 -6.22 -60.06 -30.86
N ALA A 9 -5.00 -60.50 -31.16
CA ALA A 9 -4.45 -61.77 -30.67
C ALA A 9 -4.37 -61.83 -29.14
N ASN A 10 -4.14 -60.69 -28.48
CA ASN A 10 -4.06 -60.57 -27.02
C ASN A 10 -5.30 -59.88 -26.42
N ALA A 11 -6.51 -60.19 -26.91
CA ALA A 11 -7.75 -59.53 -26.50
C ALA A 11 -7.96 -59.42 -24.97
N ARG A 12 -7.57 -60.43 -24.19
CA ARG A 12 -7.65 -60.42 -22.71
C ARG A 12 -6.76 -59.35 -22.07
N LEU A 13 -5.54 -59.18 -22.57
CA LEU A 13 -4.61 -58.15 -22.12
C LEU A 13 -5.17 -56.77 -22.48
N THR A 14 -5.63 -56.61 -23.73
CA THR A 14 -6.21 -55.36 -24.24
C THR A 14 -7.42 -54.90 -23.40
N LEU A 15 -8.35 -55.81 -23.10
CA LEU A 15 -9.50 -55.55 -22.23
C LEU A 15 -9.10 -55.23 -20.79
N SER A 16 -8.10 -55.91 -20.25
CA SER A 16 -7.61 -55.65 -18.88
C SER A 16 -6.97 -54.27 -18.77
N VAL A 17 -6.17 -53.88 -19.76
CA VAL A 17 -5.58 -52.53 -19.85
C VAL A 17 -6.67 -51.47 -20.01
N LEU A 18 -7.70 -51.72 -20.82
CA LEU A 18 -8.83 -50.81 -20.96
C LEU A 18 -9.56 -50.60 -19.62
N ILE A 19 -9.89 -51.69 -18.92
CA ILE A 19 -10.56 -51.62 -17.61
C ILE A 19 -9.68 -50.89 -16.60
N PHE A 20 -8.37 -51.20 -16.57
CA PHE A 20 -7.42 -50.50 -15.72
C PHE A 20 -7.39 -49.00 -16.01
N LEU A 21 -7.33 -48.58 -17.28
CA LEU A 21 -7.35 -47.17 -17.67
C LEU A 21 -8.68 -46.48 -17.32
N MET A 22 -9.82 -47.17 -17.44
CA MET A 22 -11.11 -46.63 -17.02
C MET A 22 -11.18 -46.42 -15.51
N VAL A 23 -10.71 -47.39 -14.72
CA VAL A 23 -10.70 -47.27 -13.25
C VAL A 23 -9.72 -46.19 -12.81
N ALA A 24 -8.51 -46.17 -13.36
CA ALA A 24 -7.51 -45.12 -13.09
C ALA A 24 -8.05 -43.74 -13.49
N GLY A 25 -8.68 -43.62 -14.66
CA GLY A 25 -9.31 -42.38 -15.12
C GLY A 25 -10.45 -41.91 -14.22
N ALA A 26 -11.30 -42.83 -13.74
CA ALA A 26 -12.39 -42.50 -12.83
C ALA A 26 -11.88 -42.03 -11.46
N ILE A 27 -10.87 -42.69 -10.91
CA ILE A 27 -10.22 -42.28 -9.65
C ILE A 27 -9.58 -40.89 -9.82
N SER A 28 -8.85 -40.67 -10.91
CA SER A 28 -8.28 -39.35 -11.21
C SER A 28 -9.36 -38.28 -11.36
N TYR A 29 -10.45 -38.54 -12.07
CA TYR A 29 -11.53 -37.58 -12.26
C TYR A 29 -12.20 -37.14 -10.95
N ILE A 30 -12.34 -38.05 -10.00
CA ILE A 30 -12.92 -37.76 -8.67
C ILE A 30 -11.93 -36.99 -7.79
N ASN A 31 -10.64 -37.31 -7.88
CA ASN A 31 -9.59 -36.76 -7.02
C ASN A 31 -8.92 -35.48 -7.55
N ILE A 32 -9.08 -35.15 -8.83
CA ILE A 32 -8.54 -33.90 -9.39
C ILE A 32 -9.20 -32.73 -8.64
N PRO A 33 -8.41 -31.90 -7.94
CA PRO A 33 -8.92 -30.68 -7.31
C PRO A 33 -9.58 -29.80 -8.38
N LYS A 34 -10.80 -29.35 -8.11
CA LYS A 34 -11.51 -28.44 -8.99
C LYS A 34 -11.31 -27.02 -8.45
N GLU A 35 -10.52 -26.23 -9.14
CA GLU A 35 -10.41 -24.80 -8.88
C GLU A 35 -11.39 -24.06 -9.79
N ALA A 36 -12.22 -23.18 -9.22
CA ALA A 36 -13.17 -22.37 -9.98
C ALA A 36 -12.45 -21.34 -10.87
N GLU A 37 -11.29 -20.89 -10.39
CA GLU A 37 -10.39 -19.95 -11.05
C GLU A 37 -9.00 -20.57 -11.02
N PRO A 38 -8.44 -21.01 -12.16
CA PRO A 38 -7.06 -21.50 -12.18
C PRO A 38 -6.12 -20.36 -11.76
N ASP A 39 -5.13 -20.66 -10.93
CA ASP A 39 -4.09 -19.70 -10.57
C ASP A 39 -3.24 -19.36 -11.81
N ILE A 40 -3.64 -18.29 -12.50
CA ILE A 40 -2.90 -17.70 -13.62
C ILE A 40 -2.18 -16.49 -13.05
N GLN A 41 -0.88 -16.61 -12.86
CA GLN A 41 -0.02 -15.47 -12.54
C GLN A 41 0.00 -14.53 -13.75
N ILE A 42 -0.76 -13.43 -13.67
CA ILE A 42 -0.73 -12.37 -14.68
C ILE A 42 0.45 -11.47 -14.31
N PRO A 43 1.52 -11.42 -15.12
CA PRO A 43 2.75 -10.78 -14.68
C PRO A 43 2.67 -9.26 -14.91
N ILE A 44 1.86 -8.59 -14.08
CA ILE A 44 1.65 -7.15 -14.09
C ILE A 44 2.13 -6.56 -12.77
N LEU A 45 3.02 -5.59 -12.88
CA LEU A 45 3.45 -4.75 -11.77
C LEU A 45 2.89 -3.34 -11.93
N TYR A 46 2.50 -2.74 -10.81
CA TYR A 46 1.93 -1.40 -10.76
C TYR A 46 2.80 -0.51 -9.87
N VAL A 47 3.22 0.63 -10.42
CA VAL A 47 3.94 1.68 -9.69
C VAL A 47 3.01 2.86 -9.48
N SER A 48 2.80 3.23 -8.22
CA SER A 48 2.01 4.41 -7.84
C SER A 48 2.92 5.58 -7.49
N LEU A 49 2.60 6.76 -8.00
CA LEU A 49 3.29 8.02 -7.74
C LEU A 49 2.26 9.04 -7.27
N HIS A 50 2.46 9.59 -6.08
CA HIS A 50 1.58 10.62 -5.52
C HIS A 50 2.34 11.92 -5.33
N TYR A 51 1.71 13.04 -5.69
CA TYR A 51 2.22 14.37 -5.39
C TYR A 51 1.06 15.34 -5.28
N ASP A 52 0.77 15.78 -4.06
CA ASP A 52 -0.36 16.63 -3.75
C ASP A 52 -0.38 17.92 -4.57
N GLY A 53 -1.53 18.19 -5.20
CA GLY A 53 -1.77 19.43 -5.93
C GLY A 53 -1.12 19.53 -7.32
N ILE A 54 -0.47 18.48 -7.83
CA ILE A 54 0.09 18.48 -9.18
C ILE A 54 -1.01 18.38 -10.26
N SER A 55 -0.84 19.11 -11.37
CA SER A 55 -1.68 18.99 -12.56
C SER A 55 -1.40 17.67 -13.31
N PRO A 56 -2.36 17.11 -14.08
CA PRO A 56 -2.11 15.92 -14.90
C PRO A 56 -0.92 16.11 -15.87
N GLU A 57 -0.78 17.29 -16.48
CA GLU A 57 0.28 17.58 -17.44
C GLU A 57 1.66 17.65 -16.77
N ASP A 58 1.76 18.27 -15.59
CA ASP A 58 3.00 18.28 -14.84
C ASP A 58 3.32 16.91 -14.24
N SER A 59 2.31 16.13 -13.85
CA SER A 59 2.49 14.75 -13.39
C SER A 59 3.12 13.88 -14.47
N GLU A 60 2.63 13.98 -15.71
CA GLU A 60 3.26 13.29 -16.85
C GLU A 60 4.73 13.69 -16.97
N ARG A 61 5.01 14.99 -16.96
CA ARG A 61 6.34 15.53 -17.25
C ARG A 61 7.36 15.29 -16.14
N LEU A 62 6.96 15.44 -14.88
CA LEU A 62 7.83 15.46 -13.71
C LEU A 62 7.87 14.12 -12.97
N LEU A 63 6.81 13.31 -13.04
CA LEU A 63 6.74 12.03 -12.33
C LEU A 63 6.86 10.85 -13.31
N LEU A 64 5.98 10.79 -14.31
CA LEU A 64 5.89 9.59 -15.17
C LEU A 64 7.06 9.49 -16.16
N ARG A 65 7.49 10.60 -16.80
CA ARG A 65 8.60 10.56 -17.77
C ARG A 65 9.93 10.09 -17.18
N PRO A 66 10.40 10.59 -16.02
CA PRO A 66 11.59 10.05 -15.36
C PRO A 66 11.41 8.56 -15.02
N MET A 67 10.25 8.21 -14.47
CA MET A 67 9.96 6.84 -14.05
C MET A 67 9.95 5.87 -15.23
N GLU A 68 9.26 6.20 -16.32
CA GLU A 68 9.29 5.41 -17.55
C GLU A 68 10.71 5.24 -18.11
N THR A 69 11.52 6.30 -18.07
CA THR A 69 12.88 6.28 -18.61
C THR A 69 13.76 5.31 -17.81
N ALA A 70 13.63 5.31 -16.49
CA ALA A 70 14.33 4.36 -15.62
C ALA A 70 13.86 2.92 -15.86
N LEU A 71 12.54 2.70 -15.93
CA LEU A 71 11.92 1.38 -16.06
C LEU A 71 12.10 0.76 -17.44
N LYS A 72 12.27 1.56 -18.51
CA LYS A 72 12.51 1.07 -19.88
C LYS A 72 13.77 0.21 -20.01
N SER A 73 14.69 0.30 -19.06
CA SER A 73 15.92 -0.50 -19.04
C SER A 73 15.72 -1.94 -18.54
N ILE A 74 14.55 -2.27 -18.01
CA ILE A 74 14.23 -3.60 -17.48
C ILE A 74 13.93 -4.56 -18.63
N THR A 75 14.52 -5.76 -18.57
CA THR A 75 14.32 -6.81 -19.56
C THR A 75 13.00 -7.54 -19.34
N GLY A 76 12.38 -8.05 -20.41
CA GLY A 76 11.16 -8.85 -20.30
C GLY A 76 9.86 -8.06 -20.19
N ILE A 77 9.90 -6.72 -20.27
CA ILE A 77 8.70 -5.89 -20.40
C ILE A 77 8.06 -6.11 -21.78
N LYS A 78 6.79 -6.49 -21.78
CA LYS A 78 5.95 -6.60 -22.99
C LYS A 78 5.25 -5.28 -23.29
N LYS A 79 4.68 -4.63 -22.28
CA LYS A 79 3.96 -3.36 -22.43
C LYS A 79 4.14 -2.52 -21.17
N MET A 80 4.31 -1.22 -21.36
CA MET A 80 4.30 -0.23 -20.29
C MET A 80 3.22 0.79 -20.61
N THR A 81 2.36 1.10 -19.65
CA THR A 81 1.27 2.07 -19.81
C THR A 81 1.25 2.99 -18.61
N SER A 82 1.45 4.28 -18.86
CA SER A 82 1.43 5.30 -17.81
C SER A 82 0.16 6.11 -17.91
N THR A 83 -0.39 6.51 -16.78
CA THR A 83 -1.60 7.35 -16.71
C THR A 83 -1.35 8.46 -15.70
N ALA A 84 -1.50 9.70 -16.16
CA ALA A 84 -1.40 10.87 -15.33
C ALA A 84 -2.80 11.35 -14.93
N TYR A 85 -2.95 11.82 -13.70
CA TYR A 85 -4.18 12.39 -13.19
C TYR A 85 -3.86 13.49 -12.18
N GLN A 86 -4.88 14.19 -11.70
CA GLN A 86 -4.70 15.24 -10.73
C GLN A 86 -4.22 14.65 -9.39
N GLY A 87 -3.13 15.19 -8.84
CA GLY A 87 -2.52 14.70 -7.59
C GLY A 87 -1.56 13.52 -7.76
N GLY A 88 -1.28 13.06 -8.99
CA GLY A 88 -0.29 12.00 -9.17
C GLY A 88 -0.38 11.26 -10.50
N GLY A 89 0.10 10.02 -10.51
CA GLY A 89 0.13 9.19 -11.69
C GLY A 89 0.46 7.74 -11.37
N ASN A 90 0.34 6.88 -12.37
CA ASN A 90 0.69 5.48 -12.22
C ASN A 90 1.31 4.90 -13.48
N VAL A 91 2.15 3.89 -13.29
CA VAL A 91 2.79 3.12 -14.37
C VAL A 91 2.44 1.65 -14.21
N VAL A 92 1.80 1.09 -15.23
CA VAL A 92 1.46 -0.33 -15.33
C VAL A 92 2.45 -1.01 -16.24
N ILE A 93 3.13 -2.04 -15.74
CA ILE A 93 4.17 -2.79 -16.44
C ILE A 93 3.67 -4.23 -16.63
N GLU A 94 3.44 -4.62 -17.87
CA GLU A 94 3.11 -5.99 -18.27
C GLU A 94 4.38 -6.69 -18.76
N PHE A 95 4.73 -7.83 -18.16
CA PHE A 95 5.87 -8.65 -18.56
C PHE A 95 5.46 -9.76 -19.53
N GLN A 96 6.46 -10.38 -20.17
CA GLN A 96 6.25 -11.55 -21.01
C GLN A 96 5.80 -12.77 -20.20
N ALA A 97 5.00 -13.64 -20.83
CA ALA A 97 4.54 -14.88 -20.20
C ALA A 97 5.75 -15.78 -19.84
N GLY A 98 5.79 -16.29 -18.61
CA GLY A 98 6.89 -17.11 -18.09
C GLY A 98 8.07 -16.31 -17.51
N ALA A 99 7.95 -14.99 -17.37
CA ALA A 99 8.89 -14.19 -16.59
C ALA A 99 8.78 -14.53 -15.10
N ASP A 100 9.92 -14.50 -14.39
CA ASP A 100 9.94 -14.61 -12.93
C ASP A 100 9.51 -13.28 -12.30
N LEU A 101 8.30 -13.26 -11.73
CA LEU A 101 7.72 -12.10 -11.08
C LEU A 101 8.53 -11.63 -9.87
N GLY A 102 9.18 -12.54 -9.14
CA GLY A 102 10.00 -12.19 -7.99
C GLY A 102 11.21 -11.35 -8.40
N THR A 103 11.97 -11.85 -9.40
CA THR A 103 13.10 -11.12 -9.97
C THR A 103 12.64 -9.80 -10.61
N ALA A 104 11.53 -9.81 -11.35
CA ALA A 104 10.97 -8.61 -11.96
C ALA A 104 10.56 -7.54 -10.94
N LEU A 105 9.99 -7.94 -9.80
CA LEU A 105 9.61 -7.05 -8.72
C LEU A 105 10.83 -6.38 -8.09
N GLU A 106 11.89 -7.16 -7.82
CA GLU A 106 13.15 -6.61 -7.31
C GLU A 106 13.79 -5.64 -8.30
N ASP A 107 13.83 -5.99 -9.58
CA ASP A 107 14.36 -5.12 -10.64
C ASP A 107 13.58 -3.81 -10.73
N VAL A 108 12.25 -3.86 -10.72
CA VAL A 108 11.40 -2.66 -10.72
C VAL A 108 11.68 -1.83 -9.47
N ARG A 109 11.66 -2.41 -8.27
CA ARG A 109 11.96 -1.69 -7.02
C ARG A 109 13.31 -1.01 -7.04
N ASN A 110 14.34 -1.70 -7.53
CA ASN A 110 15.68 -1.14 -7.67
C ASN A 110 15.72 0.04 -8.63
N LYS A 111 15.01 -0.04 -9.76
CA LYS A 111 14.93 1.05 -10.75
C LYS A 111 14.12 2.23 -10.24
N VAL A 112 13.01 1.98 -9.54
CA VAL A 112 12.21 3.02 -8.87
C VAL A 112 13.07 3.75 -7.83
N ALA A 113 13.80 3.02 -6.99
CA ALA A 113 14.69 3.61 -5.99
C ALA A 113 15.82 4.46 -6.62
N GLN A 114 16.35 4.04 -7.77
CA GLN A 114 17.35 4.81 -8.52
C GLN A 114 16.77 6.08 -9.16
N ALA A 115 15.51 6.05 -9.59
CA ALA A 115 14.82 7.19 -10.21
C ALA A 115 14.27 8.18 -9.18
N ARG A 116 14.14 7.77 -7.91
CA ARG A 116 13.62 8.60 -6.82
C ARG A 116 14.26 10.01 -6.74
N PRO A 117 15.59 10.18 -6.85
CA PRO A 117 16.21 11.51 -6.78
C PRO A 117 15.88 12.45 -7.94
N GLU A 118 15.31 11.93 -9.03
CA GLU A 118 14.87 12.73 -10.19
C GLU A 118 13.44 13.29 -9.99
N LEU A 119 12.73 12.83 -8.98
CA LEU A 119 11.39 13.32 -8.64
C LEU A 119 11.46 14.66 -7.89
N PRO A 120 10.43 15.53 -8.01
CA PRO A 120 10.37 16.79 -7.29
C PRO A 120 10.43 16.61 -5.75
N ASP A 121 11.06 17.57 -5.07
CA ASP A 121 11.01 17.66 -3.61
C ASP A 121 9.55 17.80 -3.15
N GLY A 122 9.09 16.87 -2.33
CA GLY A 122 7.70 16.82 -1.84
C GLY A 122 6.79 15.82 -2.55
N ALA A 123 7.27 15.10 -3.57
CA ALA A 123 6.59 13.89 -4.04
C ALA A 123 6.70 12.77 -2.99
N ASP A 124 5.62 11.99 -2.85
CA ASP A 124 5.61 10.85 -1.95
C ASP A 124 6.53 9.73 -2.44
N GLU A 125 6.87 8.82 -1.54
CA GLU A 125 7.66 7.65 -1.89
C GLU A 125 6.89 6.75 -2.86
N PRO A 126 7.43 6.47 -4.06
CA PRO A 126 6.73 5.64 -5.02
C PRO A 126 6.57 4.21 -4.49
N THR A 127 5.39 3.63 -4.66
CA THR A 127 5.11 2.25 -4.21
C THR A 127 5.04 1.32 -5.40
N VAL A 128 5.61 0.12 -5.25
CA VAL A 128 5.61 -0.94 -6.28
C VAL A 128 4.83 -2.12 -5.75
N ASN A 129 3.71 -2.40 -6.39
CA ASN A 129 2.78 -3.45 -6.03
C ASN A 129 2.61 -4.45 -7.17
N GLU A 130 2.49 -5.73 -6.83
CA GLU A 130 2.13 -6.77 -7.77
C GLU A 130 0.60 -6.87 -7.87
N VAL A 131 0.09 -7.05 -9.08
CA VAL A 131 -1.34 -7.34 -9.25
C VAL A 131 -1.58 -8.81 -8.89
N ASN A 132 -2.01 -9.05 -7.65
CA ASN A 132 -2.36 -10.39 -7.19
C ASN A 132 -3.88 -10.58 -7.26
N LEU A 133 -4.34 -11.51 -8.11
CA LEU A 133 -5.76 -11.83 -8.22
C LEU A 133 -6.36 -12.35 -6.90
N SER A 134 -5.54 -12.91 -6.02
CA SER A 134 -5.94 -13.40 -4.70
C SER A 134 -6.27 -12.27 -3.71
N GLU A 135 -5.84 -11.03 -4.00
CA GLU A 135 -6.19 -9.86 -3.18
C GLU A 135 -7.55 -9.27 -3.55
N PHE A 136 -8.22 -9.75 -4.61
CA PHE A 136 -9.59 -9.31 -4.88
C PHE A 136 -10.53 -9.74 -3.76
N PRO A 137 -11.42 -8.84 -3.30
CA PRO A 137 -12.29 -9.14 -2.17
C PRO A 137 -13.28 -10.24 -2.54
N ILE A 138 -13.22 -11.35 -1.80
CA ILE A 138 -14.17 -12.48 -1.93
C ILE A 138 -15.50 -12.14 -1.26
N LEU A 139 -15.47 -11.28 -0.23
CA LEU A 139 -16.63 -10.87 0.55
C LEU A 139 -16.61 -9.36 0.76
N VAL A 140 -17.75 -8.71 0.52
CA VAL A 140 -17.96 -7.29 0.83
C VAL A 140 -19.01 -7.19 1.93
N ILE A 141 -18.64 -6.57 3.04
CA ILE A 141 -19.53 -6.34 4.19
C ILE A 141 -19.83 -4.85 4.27
N THR A 142 -21.11 -4.50 4.33
CA THR A 142 -21.54 -3.10 4.48
C THR A 142 -22.13 -2.88 5.86
N LEU A 143 -21.56 -1.94 6.62
CA LEU A 143 -22.09 -1.51 7.91
C LEU A 143 -23.08 -0.36 7.71
N SER A 144 -24.27 -0.46 8.31
CA SER A 144 -25.30 0.57 8.26
C SER A 144 -26.07 0.62 9.57
N GLY A 145 -26.57 1.81 9.93
CA GLY A 145 -27.36 2.03 11.14
C GLY A 145 -27.68 3.50 11.36
N ASP A 146 -28.71 3.78 12.15
CA ASP A 146 -29.07 5.14 12.59
C ASP A 146 -28.19 5.59 13.76
N VAL A 147 -26.88 5.70 13.50
CA VAL A 147 -25.88 6.13 14.48
C VAL A 147 -24.88 7.07 13.79
N PRO A 148 -24.16 7.91 14.55
CA PRO A 148 -23.15 8.79 13.97
C PRO A 148 -22.09 8.02 13.18
N GLU A 149 -21.63 8.58 12.07
CA GLU A 149 -20.60 7.99 11.20
C GLU A 149 -19.35 7.57 11.97
N ARG A 150 -18.93 8.35 12.97
CA ARG A 150 -17.77 8.01 13.84
C ARG A 150 -17.95 6.67 14.55
N VAL A 151 -19.17 6.35 14.99
CA VAL A 151 -19.48 5.08 15.66
C VAL A 151 -19.41 3.93 14.65
N LEU A 152 -19.94 4.12 13.43
CA LEU A 152 -19.82 3.13 12.35
C LEU A 152 -18.36 2.91 11.95
N ALA A 153 -17.56 3.98 11.85
CA ALA A 153 -16.14 3.91 11.53
C ALA A 153 -15.36 3.15 12.61
N GLN A 154 -15.65 3.40 13.89
CA GLN A 154 -15.04 2.67 15.00
C GLN A 154 -15.43 1.19 15.00
N ALA A 155 -16.71 0.88 14.78
CA ALA A 155 -17.19 -0.50 14.66
C ALA A 155 -16.58 -1.20 13.43
N GLY A 156 -16.39 -0.49 12.32
CA GLY A 156 -15.72 -0.98 11.12
C GLY A 156 -14.25 -1.31 11.35
N ARG A 157 -13.53 -0.45 12.08
CA ARG A 157 -12.14 -0.70 12.49
C ARG A 157 -12.05 -1.93 13.40
N GLU A 158 -12.92 -2.04 14.40
CA GLU A 158 -12.94 -3.21 15.30
C GLU A 158 -13.29 -4.51 14.55
N LEU A 159 -14.25 -4.46 13.62
CA LEU A 159 -14.60 -5.61 12.79
C LEU A 159 -13.45 -6.03 11.89
N ARG A 160 -12.78 -5.06 11.26
CA ARG A 160 -11.58 -5.30 10.43
C ARG A 160 -10.53 -6.05 11.24
N ASP A 161 -10.13 -5.50 12.38
CA ASP A 161 -9.06 -6.07 13.21
C ASP A 161 -9.40 -7.51 13.64
N ARG A 162 -10.67 -7.76 14.00
CA ARG A 162 -11.16 -9.12 14.33
C ARG A 162 -11.18 -10.09 13.16
N LEU A 163 -11.36 -9.60 11.94
CA LEU A 163 -11.32 -10.44 10.73
C LEU A 163 -9.88 -10.75 10.34
N GLU A 164 -8.97 -9.78 10.43
CA GLU A 164 -7.55 -9.97 10.14
C GLU A 164 -6.85 -10.91 11.14
N ASP A 165 -7.36 -11.00 12.38
CA ASP A 165 -6.91 -11.98 13.37
C ASP A 165 -7.17 -13.45 12.96
N LEU A 166 -8.05 -13.71 11.99
CA LEU A 166 -8.36 -15.06 11.55
C LEU A 166 -7.26 -15.58 10.61
N PRO A 167 -6.64 -16.76 10.88
CA PRO A 167 -5.58 -17.31 10.05
C PRO A 167 -5.85 -17.41 8.53
N PRO A 168 -7.07 -17.70 8.05
CA PRO A 168 -7.33 -17.75 6.61
C PRO A 168 -7.52 -16.38 5.94
N VAL A 169 -7.55 -15.28 6.70
CA VAL A 169 -7.78 -13.92 6.15
C VAL A 169 -6.43 -13.25 5.91
N LEU A 170 -6.16 -12.91 4.64
CA LEU A 170 -4.93 -12.22 4.26
C LEU A 170 -4.97 -10.71 4.58
N ARG A 171 -6.10 -10.07 4.31
CA ARG A 171 -6.31 -8.62 4.48
C ARG A 171 -7.81 -8.32 4.58
N ALA A 172 -8.19 -7.30 5.35
CA ALA A 172 -9.53 -6.73 5.35
C ALA A 172 -9.47 -5.22 5.11
N ASP A 173 -9.84 -4.78 3.91
CA ASP A 173 -9.80 -3.36 3.56
C ASP A 173 -11.07 -2.62 4.03
N LEU A 174 -10.88 -1.56 4.81
CA LEU A 174 -11.96 -0.69 5.27
C LEU A 174 -12.10 0.51 4.32
N GLN A 175 -13.26 0.63 3.67
CA GLN A 175 -13.55 1.72 2.74
C GLN A 175 -14.67 2.63 3.25
N GLY A 176 -14.70 3.87 2.78
CA GLY A 176 -15.75 4.84 3.11
C GLY A 176 -15.64 5.46 4.50
N VAL A 177 -14.50 5.31 5.16
CA VAL A 177 -14.20 5.97 6.44
C VAL A 177 -13.39 7.23 6.16
N ARG A 178 -13.73 8.31 6.85
CA ARG A 178 -12.98 9.56 6.81
C ARG A 178 -11.89 9.55 7.87
N ASP A 179 -10.71 10.02 7.51
CA ASP A 179 -9.62 10.20 8.47
C ASP A 179 -9.94 11.33 9.44
N ASP A 180 -9.59 11.12 10.71
CA ASP A 180 -9.71 12.14 11.74
C ASP A 180 -8.57 13.16 11.52
N LEU A 181 -8.93 14.42 11.26
CA LEU A 181 -7.97 15.51 11.07
C LEU A 181 -8.24 16.65 12.07
N VAL A 182 -7.17 17.30 12.53
CA VAL A 182 -7.25 18.53 13.32
C VAL A 182 -6.87 19.69 12.43
N GLU A 183 -7.85 20.56 12.16
CA GLU A 183 -7.64 21.77 11.35
C GLU A 183 -7.34 22.96 12.25
N VAL A 184 -6.20 23.61 12.03
CA VAL A 184 -5.81 24.85 12.71
C VAL A 184 -6.15 26.04 11.82
N VAL A 185 -7.27 26.72 12.11
CA VAL A 185 -7.74 27.86 11.33
C VAL A 185 -7.13 29.15 11.87
N ILE A 186 -6.25 29.77 11.08
CA ILE A 186 -5.53 31.00 11.44
C ILE A 186 -6.36 32.23 11.04
N ASP A 187 -6.60 33.15 11.98
CA ASP A 187 -7.19 34.48 11.71
C ASP A 187 -6.07 35.48 11.36
N PRO A 188 -5.95 35.93 10.09
CA PRO A 188 -4.88 36.83 9.67
C PRO A 188 -4.93 38.20 10.35
N GLY A 189 -6.14 38.69 10.68
CA GLY A 189 -6.33 40.00 11.31
C GLY A 189 -5.80 40.02 12.74
N LYS A 190 -6.09 38.97 13.51
CA LYS A 190 -5.52 38.80 14.85
C LYS A 190 -4.01 38.60 14.79
N LEU A 191 -3.51 37.75 13.89
CA LEU A 191 -2.08 37.49 13.76
C LEU A 191 -1.29 38.77 13.45
N ALA A 192 -1.81 39.60 12.54
CA ALA A 192 -1.23 40.91 12.21
C ALA A 192 -1.26 41.88 13.40
N SER A 193 -2.34 41.87 14.22
CA SER A 193 -2.42 42.72 15.42
C SER A 193 -1.36 42.40 16.48
N TYR A 194 -0.89 41.14 16.52
CA TYR A 194 0.21 40.70 17.36
C TYR A 194 1.59 40.86 16.69
N GLY A 195 1.65 41.41 15.47
CA GLY A 195 2.89 41.57 14.70
C GLY A 195 3.50 40.24 14.24
N LEU A 196 2.70 39.18 14.18
CA LEU A 196 3.16 37.84 13.83
C LEU A 196 2.91 37.51 12.36
N ARG A 197 3.77 36.65 11.81
CA ARG A 197 3.63 36.14 10.45
C ARG A 197 3.22 34.66 10.48
N PRO A 198 2.43 34.19 9.49
CA PRO A 198 2.01 32.79 9.44
C PRO A 198 3.17 31.79 9.42
N ASP A 199 4.29 32.13 8.77
CA ASP A 199 5.48 31.29 8.70
C ASP A 199 6.11 31.00 10.06
N ILE A 200 6.06 31.97 10.99
CA ILE A 200 6.56 31.78 12.36
C ILE A 200 5.66 30.79 13.11
N LEU A 201 4.35 30.82 12.84
CA LEU A 201 3.40 29.91 13.48
C LEU A 201 3.61 28.46 13.03
N ILE A 202 3.79 28.26 11.73
CA ILE A 202 4.10 26.94 11.15
C ILE A 202 5.42 26.39 11.71
N ALA A 203 6.47 27.23 11.77
CA ALA A 203 7.76 26.83 12.32
C ALA A 203 7.70 26.47 13.81
N GLY A 204 6.95 27.25 14.60
CA GLY A 204 6.72 26.98 16.02
C GLY A 204 5.95 25.67 16.24
N PHE A 205 4.92 25.43 15.43
CA PHE A 205 4.15 24.19 15.46
C PHE A 205 5.02 22.96 15.13
N ALA A 206 5.81 23.05 14.06
CA ALA A 206 6.71 21.98 13.63
C ALA A 206 7.81 21.67 14.68
N ALA A 207 8.30 22.68 15.39
CA ALA A 207 9.28 22.49 16.47
C ALA A 207 8.65 21.90 17.74
N GLY A 208 7.38 22.20 18.00
CA GLY A 208 6.64 21.73 19.17
C GLY A 208 6.26 20.25 19.10
N ASN A 209 6.05 19.71 17.89
CA ASN A 209 5.64 18.32 17.67
C ASN A 209 6.81 17.42 17.22
N GLN A 210 7.94 17.47 17.93
CA GLN A 210 9.10 16.62 17.66
C GLN A 210 9.39 15.66 18.81
N LEU A 211 9.58 14.37 18.50
CA LEU A 211 10.06 13.39 19.46
C LEU A 211 11.56 13.60 19.71
N VAL A 212 11.91 14.14 20.88
CA VAL A 212 13.32 14.35 21.25
C VAL A 212 13.81 13.21 22.15
N ALA A 213 14.84 12.48 21.69
CA ALA A 213 15.51 11.49 22.51
C ALA A 213 16.40 12.19 23.56
N ALA A 214 15.94 12.25 24.80
CA ALA A 214 16.66 12.90 25.91
C ALA A 214 17.87 12.08 26.43
N GLY A 215 18.16 10.93 25.82
CA GLY A 215 19.24 10.05 26.25
C GLY A 215 18.90 9.27 27.52
N ALA A 216 19.92 8.94 28.31
CA ALA A 216 19.75 8.20 29.55
C ALA A 216 20.63 8.80 30.66
N LEU A 217 20.10 8.83 31.88
CA LEU A 217 20.86 9.15 33.08
C LEU A 217 21.57 7.89 33.56
N GLU A 218 22.89 7.98 33.71
CA GLU A 218 23.70 6.88 34.24
C GLU A 218 24.11 7.23 35.66
N GLY A 219 23.60 6.46 36.62
CA GLY A 219 23.92 6.57 38.03
C GLY A 219 24.60 5.31 38.57
N ALA A 220 25.01 5.33 39.84
CA ALA A 220 25.71 4.21 40.47
C ALA A 220 24.91 2.89 40.51
N MET A 221 23.59 2.94 40.36
CA MET A 221 22.70 1.77 40.39
C MET A 221 22.08 1.43 39.02
N GLY A 222 22.54 2.05 37.93
CA GLY A 222 22.11 1.70 36.57
C GLY A 222 21.78 2.89 35.68
N ARG A 223 21.36 2.57 34.45
CA ARG A 223 21.08 3.51 33.36
C ARG A 223 19.57 3.62 33.13
N TYR A 224 19.03 4.82 33.26
CA TYR A 224 17.60 5.12 33.10
C TYR A 224 17.39 5.99 31.88
N ALA A 225 16.58 5.54 30.93
CA ALA A 225 16.20 6.36 29.77
C ALA A 225 15.31 7.54 30.21
N ILE A 226 15.66 8.75 29.78
CA ILE A 226 14.80 9.93 29.96
C ILE A 226 13.85 9.99 28.76
N LYS A 227 12.55 10.11 29.01
CA LYS A 227 11.54 10.36 27.98
C LYS A 227 10.95 11.75 28.18
N LEU A 228 11.03 12.59 27.15
CA LEU A 228 10.30 13.86 27.09
C LEU A 228 8.93 13.61 26.46
N PRO A 229 7.82 13.93 27.14
CA PRO A 229 6.50 13.92 26.51
C PRO A 229 6.35 15.19 25.67
N SER A 230 6.63 15.09 24.36
CA SER A 230 6.54 16.20 23.40
C SER A 230 5.64 15.89 22.20
N LEU A 231 4.90 14.78 22.24
CA LEU A 231 3.95 14.41 21.20
C LEU A 231 2.58 15.03 21.51
N LEU A 232 1.95 15.62 20.50
CA LEU A 232 0.57 16.10 20.60
C LEU A 232 -0.36 14.91 20.39
N GLU A 233 -1.19 14.60 21.38
CA GLU A 233 -2.13 13.47 21.31
C GLU A 233 -3.58 13.95 21.21
N THR A 234 -3.87 15.14 21.73
CA THR A 234 -5.22 15.71 21.79
C THR A 234 -5.31 17.08 21.13
N ALA A 235 -6.54 17.49 20.77
CA ALA A 235 -6.79 18.84 20.28
C ALA A 235 -6.45 19.93 21.33
N GLU A 236 -6.52 19.59 22.62
CA GLU A 236 -6.13 20.50 23.70
C GLU A 236 -4.61 20.69 23.78
N ASP A 237 -3.82 19.67 23.46
CA ASP A 237 -2.37 19.79 23.34
C ASP A 237 -2.01 20.74 22.19
N VAL A 238 -2.73 20.62 21.06
CA VAL A 238 -2.56 21.52 19.91
C VAL A 238 -2.87 22.96 20.30
N ALA A 239 -4.00 23.21 20.97
CA ALA A 239 -4.41 24.56 21.39
C ALA A 239 -3.49 25.18 22.46
N ASN A 240 -2.86 24.35 23.30
CA ASN A 240 -1.95 24.83 24.33
C ASN A 240 -0.51 24.99 23.86
N LEU A 241 -0.21 24.62 22.61
CA LEU A 241 1.14 24.67 22.09
C LEU A 241 1.65 26.12 22.04
N PRO A 242 2.74 26.45 22.76
CA PRO A 242 3.31 27.78 22.75
C PRO A 242 4.08 28.00 21.44
N VAL A 243 3.59 28.92 20.62
CA VAL A 243 4.18 29.25 19.31
C VAL A 243 5.30 30.26 19.48
N ILE A 244 5.10 31.25 20.36
CA ILE A 244 6.07 32.30 20.66
C ILE A 244 6.02 32.60 22.15
N SER A 245 7.20 32.61 22.80
CA SER A 245 7.32 33.05 24.18
C SER A 245 8.26 34.24 24.25
N THR A 246 7.73 35.38 24.69
CA THR A 246 8.51 36.53 25.16
C THR A 246 8.67 36.44 26.68
N PRO A 247 9.58 37.21 27.31
CA PRO A 247 9.77 37.20 28.76
C PRO A 247 8.51 37.57 29.57
N THR A 248 7.51 38.17 28.93
CA THR A 248 6.30 38.70 29.57
C THR A 248 4.99 38.11 29.04
N ALA A 249 5.01 37.45 27.87
CA ALA A 249 3.80 36.89 27.25
C ALA A 249 4.11 35.69 26.34
N THR A 250 3.21 34.71 26.36
CA THR A 250 3.26 33.54 25.47
C THR A 250 2.03 33.57 24.56
N VAL A 251 2.26 33.44 23.25
CA VAL A 251 1.22 33.26 22.25
C VAL A 251 1.09 31.77 21.98
N ARG A 252 -0.13 31.25 22.11
CA ARG A 252 -0.51 29.86 21.84
C ARG A 252 -1.29 29.78 20.54
N VAL A 253 -1.46 28.56 20.02
CA VAL A 253 -2.26 28.25 18.82
C VAL A 253 -3.73 28.59 19.04
#